data_AF-A0A2N1NUK2-F1
#
_entry.id   AF-A0A2N1NUK2-F1
#
_cell.length_a   1.000
_cell.length_b   1.000
_cell.length_c   1.000
_cell.angle_alpha   90.00
_cell.angle_beta   90.00
_cell.angle_gamma   90.00
#
_symmetry.space_group_name_H-M   'P 1'
#
loop_
_entity.id
_entity.type
_entity.pdbx_description
1 polymer ?
#
loop_
_entity_poly.entity_id
_entity_poly.type
_entity_poly.pdbx_seq_one_letter_code
_entity_poly.pdbx_strand_id
1 'polypeptide(L)'
;IRVKPLTAHDLENLPTRFQRQIITTSPYATNQIVVEGEKRQVFSFDNVFPPETTQEEIYDKSVENLVAKFIEGFNVTILAYGQTSSGKTHTMGTADNPSIPLDSKGIIPRAMATLFSTINSIHQSKTDHRKYTIKVSFIEIHNEDLIDLLGEGDEEGRPSVQIREDSKGNIYWSGLQEIKVNNVDEVINNLAIGSQHRQVGATDMNEKSSRSHAIFSVTMTQQKLNTNATSPMSPTFSRPGTPSSRSISRAPSRANSVMSSRFDDIGEWVTITSKFHFVDLAGSERLKRTAASGDRAKEGIAINSGLLALGNVISALGDPNKARHTTHIPYRDSKLTRLLQDSLGGNAKTLLIACVSPAEYNVNETVNTLKYANRARNIKNSAVVNQEEMGWNDVGHLQSLVIKLRQENNALK
;
A
#
# COMPACT_ATOMS: atom_id res chain seq x y z
N ILE A 1 -9.88 -10.37 -11.55
CA ILE A 1 -10.07 -9.77 -12.90
C ILE A 1 -11.34 -8.95 -12.88
N ARG A 2 -11.31 -7.73 -13.43
CA ARG A 2 -12.50 -6.88 -13.60
C ARG A 2 -12.75 -6.65 -15.08
N VAL A 3 -13.91 -7.06 -15.58
CA VAL A 3 -14.37 -6.74 -16.93
C VAL A 3 -15.16 -5.43 -16.85
N LYS A 4 -14.77 -4.41 -17.62
CA LYS A 4 -15.57 -3.17 -17.68
C LYS A 4 -16.83 -3.37 -18.53
N PRO A 5 -17.92 -2.64 -18.26
CA PRO A 5 -19.02 -2.52 -19.22
C PRO A 5 -18.57 -1.85 -20.51
N LEU A 6 -19.27 -2.14 -21.61
CA LEU A 6 -19.17 -1.34 -22.83
C LEU A 6 -19.80 0.02 -22.54
N THR A 7 -19.04 1.10 -22.73
CA THR A 7 -19.56 2.46 -22.51
C THR A 7 -20.17 3.01 -23.81
N ALA A 8 -21.02 4.04 -23.70
CA ALA A 8 -21.54 4.75 -24.88
C ALA A 8 -20.42 5.27 -25.78
N HIS A 9 -19.33 5.77 -25.18
CA HIS A 9 -18.13 6.17 -25.90
C HIS A 9 -17.46 5.01 -26.68
N ASP A 10 -17.44 3.79 -26.12
CA ASP A 10 -16.94 2.62 -26.85
C ASP A 10 -17.85 2.30 -28.05
N LEU A 11 -19.17 2.47 -27.90
CA LEU A 11 -20.16 2.18 -28.95
C LEU A 11 -20.20 3.25 -30.06
N GLU A 12 -19.85 4.50 -29.77
CA GLU A 12 -19.80 5.57 -30.76
C GLU A 12 -18.50 5.54 -31.57
N ASN A 13 -17.37 5.24 -30.93
CA ASN A 13 -16.05 5.31 -31.56
C ASN A 13 -15.58 4.00 -32.20
N LEU A 14 -16.20 2.86 -31.86
CA LEU A 14 -15.86 1.58 -32.48
C LEU A 14 -16.80 1.30 -33.66
N PRO A 15 -16.29 0.90 -34.83
CA PRO A 15 -17.13 0.39 -35.90
C PRO A 15 -18.00 -0.77 -35.40
N THR A 16 -19.27 -0.82 -35.79
CA THR A 16 -20.27 -1.80 -35.29
C THR A 16 -19.78 -3.25 -35.37
N ARG A 17 -18.98 -3.58 -36.40
CA ARG A 17 -18.36 -4.91 -36.59
C ARG A 17 -17.36 -5.32 -35.50
N PHE A 18 -16.83 -4.39 -34.71
CA PHE A 18 -15.85 -4.63 -33.65
C PHE A 18 -16.40 -4.39 -32.23
N GLN A 19 -17.71 -4.15 -32.12
CA GLN A 19 -18.42 -3.98 -30.84
C GLN A 19 -18.85 -5.33 -30.23
N ARG A 20 -18.59 -6.46 -30.92
CA ARG A 20 -18.90 -7.79 -30.41
C ARG A 20 -18.21 -8.01 -29.07
N GLN A 21 -18.98 -8.51 -28.09
CA GLN A 21 -18.42 -8.97 -26.83
C GLN A 21 -17.73 -10.30 -27.03
N ILE A 22 -16.45 -10.36 -26.64
CA ILE A 22 -15.59 -11.54 -26.78
C ILE A 22 -15.28 -12.21 -25.45
N ILE A 23 -15.77 -11.65 -24.34
CA ILE A 23 -15.56 -12.19 -23.00
C ILE A 23 -16.85 -12.84 -22.54
N THR A 24 -16.72 -14.08 -22.03
CA THR A 24 -17.82 -14.77 -21.37
C THR A 24 -17.39 -15.17 -19.96
N THR A 25 -18.22 -14.84 -18.98
CA THR A 25 -18.12 -15.29 -17.59
C THR A 25 -19.26 -16.28 -17.34
N SER A 26 -19.00 -17.36 -16.59
CA SER A 26 -20.03 -18.35 -16.26
C SER A 26 -20.50 -18.15 -14.82
N PRO A 27 -21.82 -18.10 -14.56
CA PRO A 27 -22.34 -18.05 -13.18
C PRO A 27 -22.01 -19.33 -12.38
N TYR A 28 -21.76 -20.45 -13.05
CA TYR A 28 -21.39 -21.73 -12.41
C TYR A 28 -19.88 -21.89 -12.18
N ALA A 29 -19.07 -21.08 -12.88
CA ALA A 29 -17.61 -21.06 -12.74
C ALA A 29 -17.15 -19.61 -12.55
N THR A 30 -17.49 -19.04 -11.39
CA THR A 30 -17.29 -17.62 -11.03
C THR A 30 -15.83 -17.16 -11.06
N ASN A 31 -14.89 -18.10 -11.11
CA ASN A 31 -13.46 -17.85 -11.11
C ASN A 31 -12.84 -18.00 -12.51
N GLN A 32 -13.65 -18.30 -13.52
CA GLN A 32 -13.21 -18.51 -14.89
C GLN A 32 -13.65 -17.38 -15.82
N ILE A 33 -12.78 -17.07 -16.77
CA ILE A 33 -13.04 -16.14 -17.86
C ILE A 33 -12.66 -16.79 -19.17
N VAL A 34 -13.57 -16.74 -20.14
CA VAL A 34 -13.37 -17.25 -21.50
C VAL A 34 -13.22 -16.07 -22.44
N VAL A 35 -12.20 -16.12 -23.30
CA VAL A 35 -11.98 -15.12 -24.34
C VAL A 35 -12.12 -15.79 -25.71
N GLU A 36 -13.09 -15.32 -26.49
CA GLU A 36 -13.38 -15.72 -27.87
C GLU A 36 -12.66 -14.77 -28.83
N GLY A 37 -11.37 -15.03 -29.08
CA GLY A 37 -10.61 -14.41 -30.18
C GLY A 37 -10.40 -15.36 -31.34
N GLU A 38 -9.26 -15.27 -32.04
CA GLU A 38 -8.84 -16.25 -33.05
C GLU A 38 -8.79 -17.68 -32.49
N LYS A 39 -8.47 -17.82 -31.20
CA LYS A 39 -8.50 -19.08 -30.46
C LYS A 39 -9.25 -18.87 -29.15
N ARG A 40 -10.17 -19.78 -28.85
CA ARG A 40 -10.86 -19.85 -27.56
C ARG A 40 -9.83 -20.13 -26.46
N GLN A 41 -9.70 -19.20 -25.51
CA GLN A 41 -8.79 -19.32 -24.36
C GLN A 41 -9.57 -19.22 -23.07
N VAL A 42 -9.22 -20.05 -22.09
CA VAL A 42 -9.85 -20.08 -20.76
C VAL A 42 -8.78 -19.77 -19.72
N PHE A 43 -9.10 -18.86 -18.81
CA PHE A 43 -8.23 -18.50 -17.69
C PHE A 43 -8.99 -18.66 -16.36
N SER A 44 -8.26 -18.89 -15.28
CA SER A 44 -8.82 -19.03 -13.93
C SER A 44 -8.07 -18.14 -12.94
N PHE A 45 -8.81 -17.39 -12.13
CA PHE A 45 -8.27 -16.42 -11.17
C PHE A 45 -8.99 -16.53 -9.83
N ASP A 46 -8.48 -15.83 -8.82
CA ASP A 46 -9.06 -15.88 -7.48
C ASP A 46 -10.49 -15.30 -7.47
N ASN A 47 -10.72 -14.21 -8.21
CA ASN A 47 -12.04 -13.62 -8.47
C ASN A 47 -12.14 -13.13 -9.92
N VAL A 48 -13.30 -13.34 -10.57
CA VAL A 48 -13.65 -12.74 -11.86
C VAL A 48 -14.94 -11.94 -11.72
N PHE A 49 -14.86 -10.64 -11.99
CA PHE A 49 -15.97 -9.70 -11.91
C PHE A 49 -16.49 -9.38 -13.30
N PRO A 50 -17.72 -9.79 -13.64
CA PRO A 50 -18.37 -9.45 -14.90
C PRO A 50 -18.77 -7.95 -14.96
N PRO A 51 -19.18 -7.44 -16.14
CA PRO A 51 -19.50 -6.03 -16.35
C PRO A 51 -20.48 -5.38 -15.38
N GLU A 52 -21.43 -6.16 -14.87
CA GLU A 52 -22.48 -5.75 -13.95
C GLU A 52 -22.02 -5.58 -12.50
N THR A 53 -20.83 -6.06 -12.14
CA THR A 53 -20.33 -5.97 -10.77
C THR A 53 -20.09 -4.52 -10.35
N THR A 54 -20.64 -4.14 -9.20
CA THR A 54 -20.55 -2.78 -8.66
C THR A 54 -19.19 -2.49 -8.01
N GLN A 55 -18.92 -1.22 -7.71
CA GLN A 55 -17.70 -0.82 -6.98
C GLN A 55 -17.66 -1.43 -5.57
N GLU A 56 -18.83 -1.50 -4.92
CA GLU A 56 -19.01 -2.07 -3.58
C GLU A 56 -18.70 -3.57 -3.58
N GLU A 57 -19.30 -4.33 -4.50
CA GLU A 57 -19.07 -5.77 -4.58
C GLU A 57 -17.60 -6.15 -4.82
N ILE A 58 -16.88 -5.34 -5.62
CA ILE A 58 -15.44 -5.52 -5.84
C ILE A 58 -14.67 -5.28 -4.53
N TYR A 59 -15.03 -4.23 -3.81
CA TYR A 59 -14.39 -3.86 -2.55
C TYR A 59 -14.61 -4.94 -1.48
N ASP A 60 -15.85 -5.34 -1.25
CA ASP A 60 -16.21 -6.33 -0.22
C ASP A 60 -15.52 -7.67 -0.48
N LYS A 61 -15.55 -8.15 -1.73
CA LYS A 61 -15.01 -9.48 -2.07
C LYS A 61 -13.49 -9.55 -2.11
N SER A 62 -12.79 -8.44 -2.40
CA SER A 62 -11.34 -8.49 -2.67
C SER A 62 -10.47 -7.58 -1.80
N VAL A 63 -11.04 -6.53 -1.20
CA VAL A 63 -10.25 -5.46 -0.56
C VAL A 63 -10.51 -5.34 0.93
N GLU A 64 -11.73 -5.53 1.42
CA GLU A 64 -12.09 -5.31 2.82
C GLU A 64 -11.14 -6.04 3.80
N ASN A 65 -10.88 -7.33 3.56
CA ASN A 65 -9.95 -8.11 4.38
C ASN A 65 -8.50 -7.57 4.35
N LEU A 66 -8.07 -6.92 3.27
CA LEU A 66 -6.75 -6.30 3.21
C LEU A 66 -6.66 -5.06 4.11
N VAL A 67 -7.76 -4.32 4.28
CA VAL A 67 -7.83 -3.24 5.27
C VAL A 67 -7.64 -3.79 6.68
N ALA A 68 -8.27 -4.93 7.00
CA ALA A 68 -8.06 -5.61 8.28
C ALA A 68 -6.59 -6.00 8.48
N LYS A 69 -5.93 -6.57 7.45
CA LYS A 69 -4.48 -6.89 7.51
C LYS A 69 -3.59 -5.66 7.66
N PHE A 70 -3.95 -4.55 7.02
CA PHE A 70 -3.25 -3.28 7.22
C PHE A 70 -3.35 -2.79 8.68
N ILE A 71 -4.53 -2.95 9.30
CA ILE A 71 -4.75 -2.62 10.72
C ILE A 71 -4.00 -3.58 11.66
N GLU A 72 -3.82 -4.84 11.29
CA GLU A 72 -2.97 -5.78 12.03
C GLU A 72 -1.47 -5.44 11.95
N GLY A 73 -1.05 -4.56 11.03
CA GLY A 73 0.34 -4.11 10.90
C GLY A 73 1.10 -4.71 9.71
N PHE A 74 0.40 -5.37 8.77
CA PHE A 74 1.01 -5.82 7.51
C PHE A 74 1.11 -4.68 6.50
N ASN A 75 2.16 -4.68 5.68
CA ASN A 75 2.16 -3.89 4.44
C ASN A 75 1.16 -4.48 3.45
N VAL A 76 0.47 -3.60 2.73
CA VAL A 76 -0.55 -3.96 1.75
C VAL A 76 -0.31 -3.19 0.45
N THR A 77 -0.51 -3.83 -0.69
CA THR A 77 -0.44 -3.16 -1.99
C THR A 77 -1.55 -3.64 -2.90
N ILE A 78 -2.32 -2.72 -3.48
CA ILE A 78 -3.31 -2.99 -4.50
C ILE A 78 -2.83 -2.34 -5.80
N LEU A 79 -2.73 -3.12 -6.87
CA LEU A 79 -2.34 -2.63 -8.19
C LEU A 79 -3.50 -2.77 -9.17
N ALA A 80 -3.85 -1.69 -9.86
CA ALA A 80 -4.70 -1.73 -11.03
C ALA A 80 -3.84 -1.81 -12.30
N TYR A 81 -4.09 -2.81 -13.14
CA TYR A 81 -3.30 -3.06 -14.36
C TYR A 81 -4.20 -3.37 -15.56
N GLY A 82 -3.79 -2.94 -16.75
CA GLY A 82 -4.49 -3.18 -18.00
C GLY A 82 -4.36 -2.01 -18.97
N GLN A 83 -4.93 -2.15 -20.16
CA GLN A 83 -4.87 -1.10 -21.19
C GLN A 83 -5.55 0.20 -20.75
N THR A 84 -5.25 1.29 -21.44
CA THR A 84 -5.96 2.56 -21.31
C THR A 84 -7.45 2.38 -21.51
N SER A 85 -8.21 3.12 -20.69
CA SER A 85 -9.68 3.07 -20.65
C SER A 85 -10.28 1.70 -20.32
N SER A 86 -9.51 0.77 -19.74
CA SER A 86 -10.04 -0.49 -19.19
C SER A 86 -10.67 -0.36 -17.81
N GLY A 87 -10.58 0.82 -17.18
CA GLY A 87 -11.21 1.12 -15.89
C GLY A 87 -10.29 1.09 -14.67
N LYS A 88 -8.97 1.20 -14.83
CA LYS A 88 -7.99 1.22 -13.72
C LYS A 88 -8.26 2.33 -12.69
N THR A 89 -8.21 3.59 -13.13
CA THR A 89 -8.48 4.79 -12.32
C THR A 89 -9.86 4.76 -11.70
N HIS A 90 -10.90 4.36 -12.46
CA HIS A 90 -12.26 4.17 -11.94
C HIS A 90 -12.33 3.11 -10.84
N THR A 91 -11.60 2.00 -10.99
CA THR A 91 -11.56 0.95 -9.96
C THR A 91 -10.87 1.44 -8.70
N MET A 92 -9.74 2.10 -8.85
CA MET A 92 -8.95 2.56 -7.71
C MET A 92 -9.61 3.76 -7.00
N GLY A 93 -10.34 4.60 -7.75
CA GLY A 93 -10.88 5.86 -7.26
C GLY A 93 -9.80 6.94 -7.11
N THR A 94 -8.70 6.87 -7.87
CA THR A 94 -7.57 7.82 -7.78
C THR A 94 -7.92 9.24 -8.21
N ALA A 95 -9.01 9.40 -8.96
CA ALA A 95 -9.55 10.69 -9.37
C ALA A 95 -10.83 11.06 -8.60
N ASP A 96 -11.16 10.34 -7.53
CA ASP A 96 -12.37 10.60 -6.76
C ASP A 96 -12.25 11.91 -5.99
N ASN A 97 -13.39 12.59 -5.88
CA ASN A 97 -13.51 13.85 -5.17
C ASN A 97 -14.76 13.82 -4.25
N PRO A 98 -14.92 14.79 -3.34
CA PRO A 98 -16.04 14.81 -2.41
C PRO A 98 -17.42 14.81 -3.06
N SER A 99 -17.55 15.26 -4.31
CA SER A 99 -18.83 15.34 -5.04
C SER A 99 -19.28 14.02 -5.65
N ILE A 100 -18.41 12.99 -5.70
CA ILE A 100 -18.78 11.68 -6.25
C ILE A 100 -19.73 10.95 -5.28
N PRO A 101 -20.89 10.44 -5.76
CA PRO A 101 -21.79 9.63 -4.94
C PRO A 101 -21.10 8.41 -4.34
N LEU A 102 -21.48 8.04 -3.12
CA LEU A 102 -20.89 6.90 -2.38
C LEU A 102 -20.86 5.61 -3.21
N ASP A 103 -21.93 5.31 -3.93
CA ASP A 103 -22.05 4.08 -4.73
C ASP A 103 -21.02 4.03 -5.89
N SER A 104 -20.64 5.19 -6.42
CA SER A 104 -19.67 5.31 -7.51
C SER A 104 -18.23 5.39 -7.04
N LYS A 105 -17.99 5.65 -5.75
CA LYS A 105 -16.64 5.77 -5.18
C LYS A 105 -15.84 4.48 -5.38
N GLY A 106 -14.57 4.62 -5.74
CA GLY A 106 -13.62 3.53 -5.94
C GLY A 106 -13.07 2.94 -4.65
N ILE A 107 -11.99 2.16 -4.80
CA ILE A 107 -11.38 1.40 -3.70
C ILE A 107 -10.80 2.31 -2.62
N ILE A 108 -10.04 3.36 -2.98
CA ILE A 108 -9.34 4.23 -2.01
C ILE A 108 -10.33 4.83 -0.99
N PRO A 109 -11.37 5.59 -1.38
CA PRO A 109 -12.28 6.19 -0.41
C PRO A 109 -13.05 5.16 0.42
N ARG A 110 -13.42 3.99 -0.15
CA ARG A 110 -14.06 2.90 0.59
C ARG A 110 -13.12 2.29 1.64
N ALA A 111 -11.87 2.03 1.27
CA ALA A 111 -10.84 1.53 2.17
C ALA A 111 -10.59 2.49 3.34
N MET A 112 -10.57 3.80 3.07
CA MET A 112 -10.40 4.82 4.11
C MET A 112 -11.62 4.91 5.03
N ALA A 113 -12.84 4.81 4.49
CA ALA A 113 -14.05 4.75 5.30
C ALA A 113 -14.03 3.55 6.27
N THR A 114 -13.72 2.34 5.79
CA THR A 114 -13.58 1.16 6.64
C THR A 114 -12.45 1.31 7.65
N LEU A 115 -11.30 1.86 7.26
CA LEU A 115 -10.14 2.08 8.15
C LEU A 115 -10.51 2.97 9.34
N PHE A 116 -11.02 4.18 9.08
CA PHE A 116 -11.37 5.12 10.14
C PHE A 116 -12.54 4.62 11.00
N SER A 117 -13.55 3.98 10.39
CA SER A 117 -14.66 3.35 11.13
C SER A 117 -14.16 2.27 12.11
N THR A 118 -13.25 1.41 11.64
CA THR A 118 -12.67 0.34 12.46
C THR A 118 -11.82 0.90 13.59
N ILE A 119 -10.96 1.89 13.32
CA ILE A 119 -10.12 2.54 14.34
C ILE A 119 -10.99 3.25 15.39
N ASN A 120 -12.04 3.96 14.98
CA ASN A 120 -12.97 4.62 15.90
C ASN A 120 -13.70 3.59 16.79
N SER A 121 -14.07 2.45 16.23
CA SER A 121 -14.68 1.35 16.98
C SER A 121 -13.72 0.75 18.01
N ILE A 122 -12.44 0.59 17.65
CA ILE A 122 -11.38 0.14 18.57
C ILE A 122 -11.18 1.15 19.70
N HIS A 123 -11.14 2.45 19.40
CA HIS A 123 -11.00 3.51 20.42
C HIS A 123 -12.17 3.55 21.42
N GLN A 124 -13.39 3.19 21.00
CA GLN A 124 -14.54 3.11 21.88
C GLN A 124 -14.47 1.88 22.82
N SER A 125 -13.74 0.82 22.43
CA SER A 125 -13.45 -0.29 23.31
C SER A 125 -12.44 0.14 24.38
N LYS A 126 -12.86 0.22 25.64
CA LYS A 126 -12.02 0.67 26.79
C LYS A 126 -10.78 -0.20 27.06
N THR A 127 -10.53 -1.22 26.25
CA THR A 127 -9.50 -2.24 26.43
C THR A 127 -8.23 -1.97 25.61
N ASP A 128 -8.30 -1.14 24.56
CA ASP A 128 -7.15 -0.88 23.69
C ASP A 128 -6.73 0.60 23.74
N HIS A 129 -5.58 0.87 24.36
CA HIS A 129 -5.01 2.22 24.48
C HIS A 129 -4.05 2.55 23.33
N ARG A 130 -4.22 1.89 22.18
CA ARG A 130 -3.40 2.17 20.98
C ARG A 130 -3.57 3.59 20.50
N LYS A 131 -2.45 4.26 20.25
CA LYS A 131 -2.41 5.54 19.56
C LYS A 131 -2.11 5.32 18.09
N TYR A 132 -3.00 5.79 17.21
CA TYR A 132 -2.83 5.73 15.77
C TYR A 132 -2.34 7.08 15.24
N THR A 133 -1.40 7.04 14.31
CA THR A 133 -1.02 8.19 13.47
C THR A 133 -1.06 7.74 12.03
N ILE A 134 -1.88 8.42 11.22
CA ILE A 134 -2.07 8.11 9.81
C ILE A 134 -1.54 9.29 9.00
N LYS A 135 -0.75 8.97 7.98
CA LYS A 135 -0.21 9.92 7.01
C LYS A 135 -0.50 9.43 5.61
N VAL A 136 -0.63 10.37 4.67
CA VAL A 136 -0.79 10.08 3.25
C VAL A 136 0.29 10.75 2.42
N SER A 137 0.64 10.13 1.31
CA SER A 137 1.53 10.69 0.28
C SER A 137 1.02 10.28 -1.10
N PHE A 138 1.24 11.11 -2.12
CA PHE A 138 0.78 10.81 -3.48
C PHE A 138 1.88 11.12 -4.49
N ILE A 139 2.33 10.09 -5.22
CA ILE A 139 3.40 10.21 -6.21
C ILE A 139 2.88 9.90 -7.60
N GLU A 140 3.35 10.66 -8.58
CA GLU A 140 3.32 10.31 -9.99
C GLU A 140 4.71 9.88 -10.45
N ILE A 141 4.77 8.80 -11.23
CA ILE A 141 5.96 8.38 -11.97
C ILE A 141 5.68 8.61 -13.45
N HIS A 142 6.37 9.59 -14.03
CA HIS A 142 6.24 9.95 -15.44
C HIS A 142 7.62 10.06 -16.07
N ASN A 143 7.87 9.32 -17.16
CA ASN A 143 9.17 9.30 -17.83
C ASN A 143 10.37 8.99 -16.88
N GLU A 144 10.18 8.04 -15.95
CA GLU A 144 11.14 7.74 -14.87
C GLU A 144 11.43 8.91 -13.92
N ASP A 145 10.69 10.02 -13.95
CA ASP A 145 10.76 11.08 -12.94
C ASP A 145 9.73 10.86 -11.84
N LEU A 146 10.11 11.20 -10.61
CA LEU A 146 9.26 11.07 -9.42
C LEU A 146 8.73 12.45 -9.06
N ILE A 147 7.42 12.62 -9.17
CA ILE A 147 6.72 13.88 -8.96
C ILE A 147 5.86 13.73 -7.71
N ASP A 148 6.08 14.60 -6.73
CA ASP A 148 5.23 14.70 -5.55
C ASP A 148 3.96 15.49 -5.88
N LEU A 149 2.82 14.81 -5.86
CA LEU A 149 1.52 15.40 -6.17
C LEU A 149 0.91 16.17 -4.99
N LEU A 150 1.45 16.02 -3.76
CA LEU A 150 1.01 16.75 -2.57
C LEU A 150 2.03 17.80 -2.10
N GLY A 151 3.15 17.94 -2.81
CA GLY A 151 4.15 18.95 -2.51
C GLY A 151 3.57 20.37 -2.62
N GLU A 152 3.85 21.22 -1.64
CA GLU A 152 3.51 22.65 -1.66
C GLU A 152 4.70 23.50 -2.17
N GLY A 153 4.41 24.64 -2.80
CA GLY A 153 5.43 25.59 -3.31
C GLY A 153 5.78 25.43 -4.80
N ASP A 154 6.63 26.32 -5.31
CA ASP A 154 7.07 26.32 -6.73
C ASP A 154 7.90 25.07 -7.05
N GLU A 155 7.73 24.49 -8.25
CA GLU A 155 8.40 23.24 -8.66
C GLU A 155 9.93 23.30 -8.51
N GLU A 156 10.55 24.46 -8.69
CA GLU A 156 12.00 24.67 -8.55
C GLU A 156 12.49 24.66 -7.09
N GLY A 157 11.61 24.94 -6.12
CA GLY A 157 11.93 24.98 -4.69
C GLY A 157 11.66 23.66 -3.94
N ARG A 158 11.00 22.70 -4.60
CA ARG A 158 10.62 21.43 -3.96
C ARG A 158 11.81 20.48 -3.82
N PRO A 159 11.92 19.74 -2.71
CA PRO A 159 12.90 18.68 -2.57
C PRO A 159 12.73 17.64 -3.69
N SER A 160 13.84 17.24 -4.32
CA SER A 160 13.81 16.15 -5.29
C SER A 160 13.47 14.83 -4.59
N VAL A 161 12.41 14.16 -5.06
CA VAL A 161 12.01 12.84 -4.55
C VAL A 161 12.98 11.78 -5.03
N GLN A 162 13.58 11.04 -4.09
CA GLN A 162 14.53 9.96 -4.38
C GLN A 162 14.18 8.67 -3.64
N ILE A 163 14.49 7.54 -4.27
CA ILE A 163 14.35 6.20 -3.72
C ILE A 163 15.65 5.80 -3.04
N ARG A 164 15.59 5.60 -1.72
CA ARG A 164 16.71 5.13 -0.90
C ARG A 164 16.44 3.72 -0.37
N GLU A 165 17.52 3.06 0.00
CA GLU A 165 17.51 1.70 0.55
C GLU A 165 18.29 1.75 1.87
N ASP A 166 17.70 1.24 2.95
CA ASP A 166 18.38 1.16 4.24
C ASP A 166 19.36 -0.03 4.30
N SER A 167 20.09 -0.18 5.41
CA SER A 167 21.04 -1.28 5.60
C SER A 167 20.39 -2.67 5.64
N LYS A 168 19.07 -2.74 5.84
CA LYS A 168 18.28 -3.97 5.83
C LYS A 168 17.66 -4.25 4.45
N GLY A 169 17.88 -3.38 3.46
CA GLY A 169 17.31 -3.49 2.12
C GLY A 169 15.90 -2.91 1.98
N ASN A 170 15.37 -2.24 3.00
CA ASN A 170 14.04 -1.64 2.93
C ASN A 170 14.06 -0.35 2.12
N ILE A 171 13.06 -0.19 1.26
CA ILE A 171 12.92 1.00 0.42
C ILE A 171 12.21 2.11 1.18
N TYR A 172 12.80 3.31 1.17
CA TYR A 172 12.19 4.52 1.73
C TYR A 172 12.43 5.74 0.85
N TRP A 173 11.61 6.76 1.07
CA TRP A 173 11.59 7.98 0.26
C TRP A 173 12.34 9.10 0.96
N SER A 174 13.12 9.87 0.21
CA SER A 174 13.60 11.18 0.66
C SER A 174 13.01 12.27 -0.22
N GLY A 175 12.55 13.37 0.40
CA GLY A 175 11.98 14.52 -0.31
C GLY A 175 10.48 14.42 -0.63
N LEU A 176 9.82 13.31 -0.27
CA LEU A 176 8.37 13.14 -0.42
C LEU A 176 7.62 13.77 0.76
N GLN A 177 6.61 14.59 0.48
CA GLN A 177 5.71 15.13 1.48
C GLN A 177 4.77 14.05 2.03
N GLU A 178 4.72 13.92 3.35
CA GLU A 178 3.71 13.11 4.04
C GLU A 178 2.78 14.03 4.83
N ILE A 179 1.48 13.98 4.54
CA ILE A 179 0.46 14.80 5.19
C ILE A 179 -0.27 13.96 6.22
N LYS A 180 -0.30 14.42 7.48
CA LYS A 180 -1.06 13.76 8.54
C LYS A 180 -2.56 13.97 8.31
N VAL A 181 -3.33 12.91 8.43
CA VAL A 181 -4.79 12.92 8.27
C VAL A 181 -5.49 12.32 9.49
N ASN A 182 -6.69 12.82 9.81
CA ASN A 182 -7.45 12.41 10.99
C ASN A 182 -8.87 11.89 10.67
N ASN A 183 -9.34 12.05 9.42
CA ASN A 183 -10.64 11.57 8.98
C ASN A 183 -10.63 11.27 7.47
N VAL A 184 -11.72 10.66 7.00
CA VAL A 184 -11.90 10.25 5.60
C VAL A 184 -11.93 11.45 4.65
N ASP A 185 -12.55 12.56 5.06
CA ASP A 185 -12.71 13.75 4.22
C ASP A 185 -11.35 14.42 3.93
N GLU A 186 -10.47 14.51 4.92
CA GLU A 186 -9.09 14.96 4.73
C GLU A 186 -8.35 14.09 3.71
N VAL A 187 -8.54 12.76 3.73
CA VAL A 187 -7.93 11.87 2.74
C VAL A 187 -8.49 12.12 1.34
N ILE A 188 -9.81 12.22 1.20
CA ILE A 188 -10.45 12.46 -0.10
C ILE A 188 -10.05 13.84 -0.66
N ASN A 189 -9.91 14.86 0.19
CA ASN A 189 -9.45 16.18 -0.23
C ASN A 189 -8.01 16.13 -0.76
N ASN A 190 -7.09 15.45 -0.06
CA ASN A 190 -5.72 15.25 -0.54
C ASN A 190 -5.67 14.45 -1.85
N LEU A 191 -6.52 13.43 -1.97
CA LEU A 191 -6.65 12.64 -3.20
C LEU A 191 -7.12 13.52 -4.38
N ALA A 192 -8.11 14.39 -4.15
CA ALA A 192 -8.62 15.32 -5.15
C ALA A 192 -7.56 16.36 -5.56
N ILE A 193 -6.81 16.93 -4.60
CA ILE A 193 -5.70 17.86 -4.86
C ILE A 193 -4.63 17.19 -5.73
N GLY A 194 -4.15 16.00 -5.33
CA GLY A 194 -3.12 15.31 -6.10
C GLY A 194 -3.60 14.86 -7.47
N SER A 195 -4.88 14.47 -7.60
CA SER A 195 -5.50 14.18 -8.90
C SER A 195 -5.55 15.44 -9.79
N GLN A 196 -5.87 16.60 -9.21
CA GLN A 196 -5.87 17.87 -9.94
C GLN A 196 -4.46 18.25 -10.39
N HIS A 197 -3.44 18.13 -9.54
CA HIS A 197 -2.04 18.37 -9.92
C HIS A 197 -1.59 17.44 -11.05
N ARG A 198 -1.98 16.16 -10.98
CA ARG A 198 -1.74 15.18 -12.05
C ARG A 198 -2.39 15.59 -13.38
N GLN A 199 -3.57 16.22 -13.34
CA GLN A 199 -4.27 16.74 -14.52
C GLN A 199 -3.68 18.05 -15.05
N VAL A 200 -3.32 19.01 -14.19
CA VAL A 200 -2.74 20.30 -14.59
C VAL A 200 -1.35 20.14 -15.21
N GLY A 201 -0.57 19.15 -14.75
CA GLY A 201 0.66 18.74 -15.43
C GLY A 201 0.45 18.12 -16.81
N ALA A 202 -0.80 17.96 -17.26
CA ALA A 202 -1.17 17.62 -18.63
C ALA A 202 -1.53 18.91 -19.38
N THR A 203 -0.57 19.50 -20.07
CA THR A 203 -0.86 20.57 -21.04
C THR A 203 -1.86 20.09 -22.10
N ASP A 204 -2.64 21.03 -22.67
CA ASP A 204 -3.86 20.93 -23.54
C ASP A 204 -3.87 19.91 -24.72
N MET A 205 -2.87 19.04 -24.84
CA MET A 205 -2.73 18.01 -25.88
C MET A 205 -2.61 16.57 -25.35
N ASN A 206 -2.71 16.33 -24.04
CA ASN A 206 -2.33 15.05 -23.42
C ASN A 206 -3.40 14.41 -22.51
N GLU A 207 -3.88 13.22 -22.88
CA GLU A 207 -4.60 12.30 -21.98
C GLU A 207 -3.59 11.61 -21.03
N LYS A 208 -2.95 12.38 -20.13
CA LYS A 208 -1.74 11.98 -19.37
C LYS A 208 -1.97 10.86 -18.33
N SER A 209 -3.19 10.63 -17.85
CA SER A 209 -3.47 9.54 -16.89
C SER A 209 -3.17 8.14 -17.46
N SER A 210 -3.22 7.99 -18.79
CA SER A 210 -2.83 6.76 -19.49
C SER A 210 -1.31 6.52 -19.52
N ARG A 211 -0.52 7.54 -19.21
CA ARG A 211 0.91 7.65 -19.49
C ARG A 211 1.80 7.88 -18.27
N SER A 212 1.23 7.78 -17.08
CA SER A 212 2.00 7.84 -15.84
C SER A 212 1.45 6.85 -14.84
N HIS A 213 2.32 6.37 -13.96
CA HIS A 213 1.91 5.56 -12.83
C HIS A 213 1.61 6.49 -11.66
N ALA A 214 0.53 6.25 -10.94
CA ALA A 214 0.20 6.99 -9.73
C ALA A 214 0.16 6.04 -8.53
N ILE A 215 0.78 6.46 -7.43
CA ILE A 215 0.86 5.67 -6.20
C ILE A 215 0.38 6.54 -5.04
N PHE A 216 -0.83 6.29 -4.59
CA PHE A 216 -1.36 6.87 -3.35
C PHE A 216 -0.99 5.94 -2.20
N SER A 217 -0.32 6.46 -1.17
CA SER A 217 0.15 5.66 -0.05
C SER A 217 -0.42 6.17 1.26
N VAL A 218 -0.79 5.23 2.13
CA VAL A 218 -1.22 5.49 3.50
C VAL A 218 -0.25 4.81 4.44
N THR A 219 0.44 5.58 5.26
CA THR A 219 1.35 5.09 6.30
C THR A 219 0.64 5.20 7.64
N MET A 220 0.49 4.08 8.34
CA MET A 220 -0.08 4.05 9.68
C MET A 220 0.96 3.60 10.69
N THR A 221 1.10 4.36 11.77
CA THR A 221 1.92 4.02 12.94
C THR A 221 1.01 3.80 14.14
N GLN A 222 1.17 2.67 14.81
CA GLN A 222 0.47 2.31 16.03
C GLN A 222 1.47 2.26 17.18
N GLN A 223 1.13 2.88 18.30
CA GLN A 223 1.90 2.74 19.54
C GLN A 223 1.06 1.96 20.55
N LYS A 224 1.57 0.82 21.02
CA LYS A 224 0.90 -0.06 21.99
C LYS A 224 1.84 -0.30 23.18
N LEU A 225 1.28 -0.37 24.39
CA LEU A 225 2.01 -0.85 25.57
C LEU A 225 2.15 -2.38 25.52
N ASN A 226 3.38 -2.90 25.61
CA ASN A 226 3.65 -4.33 25.69
C ASN A 226 3.31 -4.83 27.10
N THR A 227 2.18 -5.52 27.25
CA THR A 227 1.75 -6.13 28.51
C THR A 227 2.29 -7.54 28.71
N ASN A 228 3.08 -8.08 27.76
CA ASN A 228 3.57 -9.46 27.80
C ASN A 228 4.96 -9.63 28.45
N ALA A 229 5.60 -8.54 28.88
CA ALA A 229 6.78 -8.62 29.75
C ALA A 229 6.33 -9.00 31.17
N THR A 230 6.16 -10.30 31.41
CA THR A 230 6.05 -10.84 32.76
C THR A 230 7.44 -10.73 33.41
N SER A 231 7.68 -9.62 34.12
CA SER A 231 8.77 -9.56 35.09
C SER A 231 8.56 -10.70 36.11
N PRO A 232 9.54 -11.58 36.38
CA PRO A 232 9.40 -12.58 37.41
C PRO A 232 9.26 -11.87 38.76
N MET A 233 8.05 -11.85 39.32
CA MET A 233 7.83 -11.40 40.69
C MET A 233 8.69 -12.28 41.61
N SER A 234 9.72 -11.68 42.21
CA SER A 234 10.50 -12.34 43.25
C SER A 234 9.60 -12.58 44.48
N PRO A 235 9.55 -13.78 45.06
CA PRO A 235 8.73 -14.04 46.24
C PRO A 235 9.32 -13.32 47.45
N THR A 236 8.57 -12.38 48.00
CA THR A 236 8.91 -11.68 49.25
C THR A 236 8.83 -12.68 50.41
N PHE A 237 9.99 -13.20 50.85
CA PHE A 237 10.10 -13.92 52.11
C PHE A 237 9.90 -12.96 53.28
N SER A 238 8.77 -13.06 53.97
CA SER A 238 8.50 -12.41 55.25
C SER A 238 9.31 -13.09 56.36
N ARG A 239 10.27 -12.36 56.94
CA ARG A 239 11.08 -12.81 58.07
C ARG A 239 10.37 -12.43 59.40
N PRO A 240 10.23 -13.33 60.39
CA PRO A 240 9.54 -13.01 61.65
C PRO A 240 10.35 -12.05 62.52
N GLY A 241 9.65 -11.13 63.18
CA GLY A 241 10.24 -10.08 64.02
C GLY A 241 10.78 -10.57 65.36
N THR A 242 11.85 -9.92 65.81
CA THR A 242 12.36 -9.97 67.20
C THR A 242 12.00 -8.67 67.93
N PRO A 243 11.56 -8.71 69.19
CA PRO A 243 11.13 -7.52 69.94
C PRO A 243 12.26 -6.97 70.82
N SER A 244 12.53 -5.66 70.79
CA SER A 244 12.92 -4.94 72.02
C SER A 244 12.94 -3.40 71.89
N SER A 245 12.40 -2.82 72.96
CA SER A 245 12.73 -1.54 73.63
C SER A 245 12.42 -0.20 72.95
N ARG A 246 11.57 0.54 73.67
CA ARG A 246 11.26 1.97 73.54
C ARG A 246 12.50 2.84 73.78
N SER A 247 12.73 3.80 72.90
CA SER A 247 13.40 5.06 73.24
C SER A 247 12.86 6.20 72.36
N ILE A 248 12.50 7.29 73.04
CA ILE A 248 12.01 8.55 72.49
C ILE A 248 13.18 9.32 71.86
N SER A 249 13.06 9.74 70.61
CA SER A 249 13.26 11.13 70.13
C SER A 249 13.67 11.20 68.66
N ARG A 250 13.23 12.31 68.05
CA ARG A 250 13.70 12.94 66.80
C ARG A 250 13.14 12.38 65.49
N ALA A 251 12.18 13.14 64.96
CA ALA A 251 11.75 13.08 63.58
C ALA A 251 12.93 13.27 62.62
N PRO A 252 13.09 12.41 61.59
CA PRO A 252 13.78 12.78 60.38
C PRO A 252 12.77 13.35 59.38
N SER A 253 13.18 14.44 58.76
CA SER A 253 12.64 15.07 57.57
C SER A 253 12.03 14.08 56.56
N ARG A 254 10.74 14.28 56.26
CA ARG A 254 10.09 13.81 55.03
C ARG A 254 10.71 14.54 53.84
N ALA A 255 11.82 14.02 53.33
CA ALA A 255 12.33 14.33 52.01
C ALA A 255 12.89 13.02 51.44
N ASN A 256 12.46 12.65 50.24
CA ASN A 256 12.83 11.46 49.44
C ASN A 256 11.88 10.25 49.47
N SER A 257 10.56 10.47 49.34
CA SER A 257 9.66 9.41 48.83
C SER A 257 8.77 9.84 47.66
N VAL A 258 9.11 10.93 46.96
CA VAL A 258 8.32 11.47 45.82
C VAL A 258 9.01 11.20 44.47
N MET A 259 10.21 10.61 44.46
CA MET A 259 10.95 10.33 43.21
C MET A 259 10.97 8.86 42.77
N SER A 260 10.50 7.91 43.60
CA SER A 260 10.51 6.50 43.21
C SER A 260 9.23 6.04 42.49
N SER A 261 8.16 6.85 42.46
CA SER A 261 6.89 6.42 41.86
C SER A 261 6.67 6.84 40.40
N ARG A 262 7.70 7.38 39.72
CA ARG A 262 7.58 7.80 38.30
C ARG A 262 8.23 6.85 37.29
N PHE A 263 8.94 5.82 37.74
CA PHE A 263 9.74 4.98 36.85
C PHE A 263 9.47 3.47 36.94
N ASP A 264 8.52 3.05 37.79
CA ASP A 264 8.12 1.63 37.92
C ASP A 264 7.04 1.18 36.92
N ASP A 265 6.62 2.05 35.99
CA ASP A 265 5.51 1.78 35.05
C ASP A 265 5.89 2.04 33.58
N ILE A 266 7.16 1.81 33.22
CA ILE A 266 7.58 1.80 31.82
C ILE A 266 7.27 0.41 31.25
N GLY A 267 5.99 0.14 30.95
CA GLY A 267 5.68 -0.91 30.00
C GLY A 267 6.41 -0.62 28.69
N GLU A 268 7.09 -1.62 28.13
CA GLU A 268 7.82 -1.46 26.88
C GLU A 268 6.83 -1.04 25.78
N TRP A 269 6.97 0.17 25.26
CA TRP A 269 6.12 0.59 24.16
C TRP A 269 6.61 -0.07 22.87
N VAL A 270 5.69 -0.61 22.11
CA VAL A 270 5.93 -1.19 20.78
C VAL A 270 5.34 -0.26 19.74
N THR A 271 6.11 0.00 18.69
CA THR A 271 5.65 0.72 17.51
C THR A 271 5.45 -0.27 16.36
N ILE A 272 4.27 -0.23 15.74
CA ILE A 272 3.94 -1.02 14.55
C ILE A 272 3.70 -0.05 13.41
N THR A 273 4.40 -0.24 12.28
CA THR A 273 4.25 0.63 11.10
C THR A 273 3.83 -0.18 9.89
N SER A 274 2.64 0.07 9.37
CA SER A 274 2.17 -0.52 8.12
C SER A 274 2.05 0.53 7.02
N LYS A 275 2.28 0.10 5.78
CA LYS A 275 2.07 0.90 4.57
C LYS A 275 1.00 0.27 3.69
N PHE A 276 0.07 1.07 3.19
CA PHE A 276 -0.95 0.67 2.23
C PHE A 276 -0.74 1.46 0.93
N HIS A 277 -0.29 0.78 -0.11
CA HIS A 277 -0.09 1.36 -1.43
C HIS A 277 -1.26 1.06 -2.37
N PHE A 278 -1.84 2.10 -2.95
CA PHE A 278 -2.86 2.05 -4.00
C PHE A 278 -2.25 2.53 -5.31
N VAL A 279 -2.01 1.59 -6.21
CA VAL A 279 -1.21 1.79 -7.42
C VAL A 279 -2.12 1.78 -8.64
N ASP A 280 -2.21 2.91 -9.34
CA ASP A 280 -2.89 3.07 -10.62
C ASP A 280 -1.83 3.15 -11.72
N LEU A 281 -1.59 2.02 -12.40
CA LEU A 281 -0.54 1.93 -13.41
C LEU A 281 -0.96 2.63 -14.71
N ALA A 282 0.03 3.04 -15.52
CA ALA A 282 -0.19 3.47 -16.89
C ALA A 282 -0.84 2.36 -17.76
N GLY A 283 -1.33 2.74 -18.94
CA GLY A 283 -1.85 1.81 -19.94
C GLY A 283 -0.81 0.80 -20.42
N SER A 284 -1.18 -0.48 -20.46
CA SER A 284 -0.31 -1.57 -20.90
C SER A 284 -0.25 -1.78 -22.42
N GLU A 285 -0.98 -0.99 -23.19
CA GLU A 285 -1.06 -1.13 -24.64
C GLU A 285 0.25 -0.74 -25.35
N ARG A 286 0.51 -1.41 -26.47
CA ARG A 286 1.72 -1.17 -27.26
C ARG A 286 1.57 0.10 -28.12
N LEU A 287 2.62 0.92 -28.11
CA LEU A 287 2.84 2.08 -28.97
C LEU A 287 2.44 1.91 -30.44
N LYS A 288 2.61 0.72 -31.02
CA LYS A 288 2.29 0.47 -32.45
C LYS A 288 0.82 0.72 -32.80
N ARG A 289 -0.08 0.78 -31.81
CA ARG A 289 -1.50 1.15 -32.00
C ARG A 289 -1.77 2.63 -31.84
N THR A 290 -0.92 3.35 -31.11
CA THR A 290 -0.99 4.80 -31.04
C THR A 290 -0.32 5.33 -32.30
N ALA A 291 -1.03 6.02 -33.19
CA ALA A 291 -0.43 6.69 -34.36
C ALA A 291 0.49 7.88 -33.97
N ALA A 292 1.20 7.74 -32.84
CA ALA A 292 2.04 8.74 -32.21
C ALA A 292 3.38 8.84 -32.96
N SER A 293 3.73 10.05 -33.39
CA SER A 293 5.02 10.38 -33.99
C SER A 293 5.80 11.37 -33.11
N GLY A 294 7.11 11.49 -33.34
CA GLY A 294 7.96 12.45 -32.64
C GLY A 294 8.11 12.17 -31.14
N ASP A 295 8.03 13.21 -30.31
CA ASP A 295 8.22 13.10 -28.86
C ASP A 295 7.16 12.24 -28.17
N ARG A 296 5.96 12.13 -28.75
CA ARG A 296 4.89 11.22 -28.29
C ARG A 296 5.29 9.73 -28.41
N ALA A 297 6.09 9.39 -29.42
CA ALA A 297 6.64 8.04 -29.56
C ALA A 297 7.73 7.76 -28.52
N LYS A 298 8.62 8.73 -28.26
CA LYS A 298 9.64 8.62 -27.20
C LYS A 298 9.01 8.48 -25.82
N GLU A 299 7.98 9.26 -25.53
CA GLU A 299 7.22 9.20 -24.27
C GLU A 299 6.55 7.83 -24.09
N GLY A 300 5.83 7.33 -25.10
CA GLY A 300 5.27 5.99 -25.04
C GLY A 300 6.32 4.88 -24.92
N ILE A 301 7.56 5.10 -25.37
CA ILE A 301 8.66 4.14 -25.19
C ILE A 301 9.07 4.12 -23.71
N ALA A 302 9.19 5.30 -23.09
CA ALA A 302 9.53 5.42 -21.68
C ALA A 302 8.45 4.80 -20.75
N ILE A 303 7.17 5.00 -21.06
CA ILE A 303 6.04 4.39 -20.31
C ILE A 303 6.07 2.87 -20.42
N ASN A 304 6.32 2.38 -21.63
CA ASN A 304 6.48 0.96 -21.85
C ASN A 304 7.73 0.40 -21.17
N SER A 305 8.76 1.21 -20.90
CA SER A 305 9.94 0.78 -20.15
C SER A 305 9.60 0.38 -18.72
N GLY A 306 8.83 1.22 -18.01
CA GLY A 306 8.38 0.95 -16.64
C GLY A 306 7.54 -0.34 -16.53
N LEU A 307 6.57 -0.51 -17.44
CA LEU A 307 5.73 -1.71 -17.50
C LEU A 307 6.46 -2.95 -18.02
N LEU A 308 7.44 -2.78 -18.92
CA LEU A 308 8.30 -3.86 -19.39
C LEU A 308 9.17 -4.40 -18.25
N ALA A 309 9.81 -3.50 -17.49
CA ALA A 309 10.57 -3.86 -16.30
C ALA A 309 9.68 -4.61 -15.29
N LEU A 310 8.46 -4.12 -15.05
CA LEU A 310 7.49 -4.80 -14.19
C LEU A 310 7.14 -6.20 -14.72
N GLY A 311 6.95 -6.34 -16.03
CA GLY A 311 6.73 -7.63 -16.69
C GLY A 311 7.93 -8.58 -16.58
N ASN A 312 9.16 -8.07 -16.58
CA ASN A 312 10.37 -8.86 -16.37
C ASN A 312 10.45 -9.37 -14.95
N VAL A 313 10.21 -8.51 -13.95
CA VAL A 313 10.14 -8.89 -12.52
C VAL A 313 9.08 -9.97 -12.30
N ILE A 314 7.86 -9.78 -12.82
CA ILE A 314 6.79 -10.78 -12.69
C ILE A 314 7.15 -12.09 -13.40
N SER A 315 7.83 -12.04 -14.54
CA SER A 315 8.27 -13.25 -15.23
C SER A 315 9.36 -13.99 -14.47
N ALA A 316 10.29 -13.25 -13.86
CA ALA A 316 11.36 -13.82 -13.04
C ALA A 316 10.81 -14.53 -11.79
N LEU A 317 9.78 -13.94 -11.15
CA LEU A 317 9.18 -14.46 -9.92
C LEU A 317 8.08 -15.51 -10.15
N GLY A 318 7.29 -15.35 -11.21
CA GLY A 318 6.04 -16.11 -11.42
C GLY A 318 6.14 -17.26 -12.44
N ASP A 319 7.20 -17.35 -13.24
CA ASP A 319 7.45 -18.49 -14.13
C ASP A 319 8.26 -19.55 -13.36
N PRO A 320 7.72 -20.74 -13.06
CA PRO A 320 8.41 -21.76 -12.27
C PRO A 320 9.75 -22.20 -12.87
N ASN A 321 9.87 -22.17 -14.19
CA ASN A 321 11.11 -22.56 -14.87
C ASN A 321 12.18 -21.46 -14.71
N LYS A 322 11.78 -20.19 -14.80
CA LYS A 322 12.72 -19.07 -14.61
C LYS A 322 13.04 -18.86 -13.14
N ALA A 323 12.06 -18.92 -12.24
CA ALA A 323 12.25 -18.67 -10.81
C ALA A 323 13.29 -19.61 -10.18
N ARG A 324 13.42 -20.86 -10.67
CA ARG A 324 14.45 -21.82 -10.22
C ARG A 324 15.87 -21.46 -10.62
N HIS A 325 16.04 -20.74 -11.73
CA HIS A 325 17.35 -20.39 -12.29
C HIS A 325 17.69 -18.91 -12.14
N THR A 326 16.72 -18.10 -11.70
CA THR A 326 16.92 -16.67 -11.54
C THR A 326 17.55 -16.39 -10.19
N THR A 327 18.81 -15.97 -10.22
CA THR A 327 19.58 -15.57 -9.03
C THR A 327 19.36 -14.12 -8.63
N HIS A 328 18.94 -13.28 -9.58
CA HIS A 328 18.74 -11.84 -9.38
C HIS A 328 17.43 -11.38 -10.03
N ILE A 329 16.58 -10.70 -9.25
CA ILE A 329 15.33 -10.12 -9.74
C ILE A 329 15.60 -8.67 -10.17
N PRO A 330 15.23 -8.26 -11.39
CA PRO A 330 15.62 -6.97 -11.95
C PRO A 330 14.74 -5.81 -11.45
N TYR A 331 14.60 -5.63 -10.13
CA TYR A 331 13.85 -4.51 -9.56
C TYR A 331 14.46 -3.15 -9.87
N ARG A 332 15.75 -3.10 -10.23
CA ARG A 332 16.48 -1.85 -10.48
C ARG A 332 16.27 -1.29 -11.90
N ASP A 333 15.62 -2.05 -12.78
CA ASP A 333 15.42 -1.68 -14.19
C ASP A 333 14.47 -0.48 -14.36
N SER A 334 13.62 -0.19 -13.36
CA SER A 334 12.79 1.02 -13.34
C SER A 334 12.54 1.52 -11.93
N LYS A 335 12.29 2.83 -11.76
CA LYS A 335 11.87 3.37 -10.46
C LYS A 335 10.58 2.69 -9.98
N LEU A 336 9.63 2.42 -10.88
CA LEU A 336 8.40 1.70 -10.54
C LEU A 336 8.68 0.33 -9.88
N THR A 337 9.58 -0.47 -10.46
CA THR A 337 9.86 -1.82 -9.93
C THR A 337 10.64 -1.79 -8.62
N ARG A 338 11.50 -0.78 -8.40
CA ARG A 338 12.14 -0.55 -7.10
C ARG A 338 11.11 -0.25 -6.01
N LEU A 339 10.06 0.49 -6.35
CA LEU A 339 9.01 0.87 -5.39
C LEU A 339 8.08 -0.27 -5.04
N LEU A 340 7.87 -1.18 -5.99
CA LEU A 340 7.04 -2.35 -5.82
C LEU A 340 7.84 -3.59 -5.40
N GLN A 341 9.12 -3.42 -5.02
CA GLN A 341 9.99 -4.52 -4.63
C GLN A 341 9.40 -5.32 -3.45
N ASP A 342 8.91 -4.63 -2.42
CA ASP A 342 8.25 -5.27 -1.28
C ASP A 342 6.91 -5.90 -1.67
N SER A 343 6.21 -5.29 -2.64
CA SER A 343 4.91 -5.73 -3.13
C SER A 343 4.99 -6.99 -4.01
N LEU A 344 6.13 -7.26 -4.65
CA LEU A 344 6.29 -8.36 -5.61
C LEU A 344 7.40 -9.30 -5.15
N GLY A 345 7.06 -10.35 -4.42
CA GLY A 345 8.02 -11.31 -3.86
C GLY A 345 8.60 -10.93 -2.48
N GLY A 346 8.22 -9.77 -1.94
CA GLY A 346 8.73 -9.24 -0.67
C GLY A 346 7.74 -9.27 0.50
N ASN A 347 7.90 -8.32 1.42
CA ASN A 347 7.10 -8.16 2.64
C ASN A 347 5.86 -7.29 2.41
N ALA A 348 4.86 -7.83 1.71
CA ALA A 348 3.54 -7.21 1.60
C ALA A 348 2.45 -8.22 1.21
N LYS A 349 1.22 -7.95 1.63
CA LYS A 349 0.01 -8.58 1.07
C LYS A 349 -0.38 -7.82 -0.20
N THR A 350 -0.34 -8.51 -1.34
CA THR A 350 -0.50 -7.85 -2.64
C THR A 350 -1.71 -8.38 -3.39
N LEU A 351 -2.52 -7.46 -3.94
CA LEU A 351 -3.65 -7.73 -4.82
C LEU A 351 -3.41 -7.07 -6.18
N LEU A 352 -3.51 -7.86 -7.25
CA LEU A 352 -3.52 -7.35 -8.62
C LEU A 352 -4.95 -7.37 -9.18
N ILE A 353 -5.49 -6.19 -9.45
CA ILE A 353 -6.75 -6.01 -10.17
C ILE A 353 -6.44 -5.76 -11.65
N ALA A 354 -6.50 -6.83 -12.44
CA ALA A 354 -6.41 -6.71 -13.89
C ALA A 354 -7.77 -6.28 -14.49
N CYS A 355 -7.79 -5.09 -15.08
CA CYS A 355 -8.93 -4.46 -15.72
C CYS A 355 -8.90 -4.70 -17.24
N VAL A 356 -9.96 -5.27 -17.80
CA VAL A 356 -10.03 -5.67 -19.22
C VAL A 356 -11.28 -5.12 -19.90
N SER A 357 -11.19 -4.91 -21.22
CA SER A 357 -12.32 -4.53 -22.07
C SER A 357 -12.92 -5.76 -22.76
N PRO A 358 -14.26 -5.90 -22.79
CA PRO A 358 -14.92 -7.00 -23.48
C PRO A 358 -15.02 -6.80 -25.01
N ALA A 359 -14.60 -5.64 -25.53
CA ALA A 359 -14.71 -5.33 -26.96
C ALA A 359 -13.71 -6.13 -27.80
N GLU A 360 -14.16 -6.68 -28.93
CA GLU A 360 -13.32 -7.42 -29.89
C GLU A 360 -12.11 -6.61 -30.36
N TYR A 361 -12.27 -5.30 -30.56
CA TYR A 361 -11.18 -4.38 -30.92
C TYR A 361 -9.98 -4.42 -29.94
N ASN A 362 -10.22 -4.86 -28.70
CA ASN A 362 -9.24 -4.94 -27.63
C ASN A 362 -8.78 -6.37 -27.31
N VAL A 363 -9.17 -7.37 -28.12
CA VAL A 363 -8.90 -8.80 -27.86
C VAL A 363 -7.44 -9.09 -27.51
N ASN A 364 -6.50 -8.53 -28.28
CA ASN A 364 -5.08 -8.79 -28.09
C ASN A 364 -4.57 -8.25 -26.75
N GLU A 365 -5.00 -7.05 -26.36
CA GLU A 365 -4.60 -6.42 -25.11
C GLU A 365 -5.28 -7.07 -23.89
N THR A 366 -6.54 -7.49 -24.05
CA THR A 366 -7.25 -8.31 -23.07
C THR A 366 -6.49 -9.62 -22.82
N VAL A 367 -6.12 -10.36 -23.87
CA VAL A 367 -5.36 -11.61 -23.73
C VAL A 367 -3.99 -11.37 -23.10
N ASN A 368 -3.28 -10.29 -23.47
CA ASN A 368 -2.00 -9.93 -22.86
C ASN A 368 -2.15 -9.65 -21.36
N THR A 369 -3.19 -8.92 -20.98
CA THR A 369 -3.51 -8.58 -19.59
C THR A 369 -3.82 -9.84 -18.77
N LEU A 370 -4.61 -10.77 -19.31
CA LEU A 370 -4.91 -12.04 -18.62
C LEU A 370 -3.67 -12.93 -18.48
N LYS A 371 -2.82 -13.03 -19.51
CA LYS A 371 -1.54 -13.75 -19.42
C LYS A 371 -0.59 -13.13 -18.40
N TYR A 372 -0.58 -11.80 -18.29
CA TYR A 372 0.19 -11.08 -17.29
C TYR A 372 -0.30 -11.40 -15.88
N ALA A 373 -1.61 -11.27 -15.63
CA ALA A 373 -2.22 -11.60 -14.35
C ALA A 373 -2.00 -13.08 -13.96
N ASN A 374 -2.06 -14.00 -14.93
CA ASN A 374 -1.84 -15.42 -14.68
C ASN A 374 -0.39 -15.72 -14.24
N ARG A 375 0.61 -14.98 -14.77
CA ARG A 375 1.99 -15.07 -14.27
C ARG A 375 2.12 -14.47 -12.86
N ALA A 376 1.50 -13.31 -12.63
CA ALA A 376 1.55 -12.62 -11.35
C ALA A 376 0.97 -13.47 -10.20
N ARG A 377 -0.09 -14.24 -10.48
CA ARG A 377 -0.72 -15.16 -9.52
C ARG A 377 0.24 -16.19 -8.92
N ASN A 378 1.31 -16.55 -9.62
CA ASN A 378 2.28 -17.55 -9.15
C ASN A 378 3.35 -16.96 -8.21
N ILE A 379 3.41 -15.63 -8.07
CA ILE A 379 4.36 -14.97 -7.18
C ILE A 379 3.98 -15.25 -5.72
N LYS A 380 4.98 -15.58 -4.90
CA LYS A 380 4.81 -15.81 -3.47
C LYS A 380 5.47 -14.69 -2.68
N ASN A 381 4.68 -14.00 -1.85
CA ASN A 381 5.17 -12.97 -0.93
C ASN A 381 5.34 -13.54 0.49
N SER A 382 6.27 -12.95 1.23
CA SER A 382 6.54 -13.29 2.64
C SER A 382 6.15 -12.12 3.54
N ALA A 383 4.84 -11.90 3.66
CA ALA A 383 4.30 -10.79 4.46
C ALA A 383 4.39 -11.07 5.96
N VAL A 384 5.02 -10.16 6.70
CA VAL A 384 5.18 -10.16 8.16
C VAL A 384 4.67 -8.84 8.75
N VAL A 385 4.38 -8.84 10.05
CA VAL A 385 4.00 -7.62 10.78
C VAL A 385 5.27 -6.82 11.06
N ASN A 386 5.26 -5.53 10.71
CA ASN A 386 6.39 -4.64 10.94
C ASN A 386 6.32 -4.08 12.37
N GLN A 387 6.82 -4.86 13.32
CA GLN A 387 6.87 -4.48 14.72
C GLN A 387 8.30 -4.11 15.11
N GLU A 388 8.46 -2.93 15.70
CA GLU A 388 9.73 -2.48 16.28
C GLU A 388 9.51 -2.05 17.73
N GLU A 389 10.45 -2.40 18.61
CA GLU A 389 10.47 -1.89 19.99
C GLU A 389 10.79 -0.39 19.99
N MET A 390 10.12 0.38 20.85
CA MET A 390 10.38 1.83 20.93
C MET A 390 11.84 2.09 21.26
N GLY A 391 12.47 2.95 20.46
CA GLY A 391 13.85 3.36 20.65
C GLY A 391 14.89 2.35 20.14
N TRP A 392 14.49 1.25 19.48
CA TRP A 392 15.42 0.32 18.84
C TRP A 392 16.32 0.99 17.78
N ASN A 393 15.78 2.00 17.09
CA ASN A 393 16.53 2.79 16.11
C ASN A 393 17.01 4.15 16.67
N ASP A 394 16.69 4.47 17.92
CA ASP A 394 17.17 5.67 18.61
C ASP A 394 18.43 5.33 19.39
N VAL A 395 19.57 5.74 18.85
CA VAL A 395 20.88 5.53 19.49
C VAL A 395 20.93 6.10 20.90
N GLY A 396 20.28 7.24 21.16
CA GLY A 396 20.20 7.83 22.50
C GLY A 396 19.39 6.99 23.48
N HIS A 397 18.30 6.38 22.99
CA HIS A 397 17.50 5.45 23.78
C HIS A 397 18.28 4.16 24.08
N LEU A 398 18.91 3.55 23.08
CA LEU A 398 19.74 2.36 23.26
C LEU A 398 20.92 2.61 24.20
N GLN A 399 21.60 3.75 24.08
CA GLN A 399 22.69 4.14 24.99
C GLN A 399 22.19 4.29 26.42
N SER A 400 21.03 4.92 26.62
CA SER A 400 20.43 5.08 27.94
C SER A 400 20.03 3.73 28.56
N LEU A 401 19.46 2.83 27.74
CA LEU A 401 19.10 1.48 28.17
C LEU A 401 20.34 0.64 28.56
N VAL A 402 21.42 0.72 27.77
CA VAL A 402 22.69 0.05 28.08
C VAL A 402 23.29 0.57 29.39
N ILE A 403 23.22 1.88 29.66
CA ILE A 403 23.69 2.47 30.93
C ILE A 403 22.86 1.92 32.10
N LYS A 404 21.53 1.87 31.97
CA LYS A 404 20.63 1.32 32.99
C LYS A 404 20.92 -0.16 33.28
N LEU A 405 21.02 -0.99 32.24
CA LEU A 405 21.31 -2.43 32.38
C LEU A 405 22.69 -2.69 33.00
N ARG A 406 23.68 -1.82 32.75
CA ARG A 406 24.99 -1.89 33.42
C ARG A 406 24.89 -1.55 34.91
N GLN A 407 24.05 -0.58 35.29
CA GLN A 407 23.82 -0.25 36.69
C GLN A 407 23.09 -1.38 37.42
N GLU A 408 22.06 -1.97 36.82
CA GLU A 408 21.35 -3.12 37.40
C GLU A 408 22.26 -4.35 37.54
N ASN A 409 23.06 -4.69 36.53
CA ASN A 409 24.02 -5.80 36.62
C ASN A 409 25.09 -5.57 37.70
N ASN A 410 25.49 -4.32 37.94
CA ASN A 410 26.41 -3.99 39.02
C ASN A 410 25.74 -4.06 40.40
N ALA A 411 24.43 -3.84 40.49
CA ALA A 411 23.67 -3.98 41.73
C ALA A 411 23.34 -5.45 42.07
N LEU A 412 23.41 -6.34 41.08
CA LEU A 412 23.21 -7.79 41.23
C LEU A 412 24.50 -8.57 41.55
N LYS A 413 25.66 -7.91 41.47
CA LYS A 413 26.95 -8.42 41.94
C LYS A 413 27.21 -7.98 43.37
#